data_AF-A0A8T3MJQ7-F1
#
_entry.id   AF-A0A8T3MJQ7-F1
#
_cell.length_a   1.000
_cell.length_b   1.000
_cell.length_c   1.000
_cell.angle_alpha   90.00
_cell.angle_beta   90.00
_cell.angle_gamma   90.00
#
_symmetry.space_group_name_H-M   'P 1'
#
loop_
_entity.id
_entity.type
_entity.pdbx_description
1 polymer ?
#
loop_
_entity_poly.entity_id
_entity_poly.type
_entity_poly.pdbx_seq_one_letter_code
_entity_poly.pdbx_strand_id
1 'polypeptide(L)' 'MVRKAAATKTASSVKHGPRKDLGASVEEYFARQPPDKRALLEKLRAVVMRAVPDATASIKWGVPVYEKNGK' A
#
# COMPACT_ATOMS: atom_id res chain seq x y z
N MET A 1 10.75 -44.57 -30.37
CA MET A 1 10.47 -43.16 -30.75
C MET A 1 9.60 -42.56 -29.65
N VAL A 2 10.13 -41.60 -28.89
CA VAL A 2 9.60 -41.14 -27.58
C VAL A 2 8.45 -40.14 -27.76
N ARG A 3 7.36 -40.30 -27.00
CA ARG A 3 6.26 -39.32 -26.88
C ARG A 3 6.66 -38.20 -25.92
N LYS A 4 6.54 -36.94 -26.33
CA LYS A 4 6.77 -35.76 -25.48
C LYS A 4 5.42 -35.21 -25.02
N ALA A 5 5.11 -35.36 -23.74
CA ALA A 5 3.93 -34.76 -23.11
C ALA A 5 4.23 -33.29 -22.77
N ALA A 6 3.33 -32.39 -23.18
CA ALA A 6 3.36 -30.98 -22.80
C ALA A 6 2.83 -30.85 -21.35
N ALA A 7 3.66 -30.32 -20.46
CA ALA A 7 3.28 -30.05 -19.08
C ALA A 7 2.51 -28.73 -19.00
N THR A 8 1.21 -28.79 -18.74
CA THR A 8 0.41 -27.63 -18.35
C THR A 8 0.83 -27.22 -16.93
N LYS A 9 1.46 -26.04 -16.81
CA LYS A 9 1.74 -25.42 -15.51
C LYS A 9 0.43 -24.92 -14.91
N THR A 10 -0.10 -25.60 -13.91
CA THR A 10 -1.16 -25.06 -13.05
C THR A 10 -0.58 -23.98 -12.16
N ALA A 11 -0.93 -22.72 -12.42
CA ALA A 11 -0.63 -21.63 -11.49
C ALA A 11 -1.46 -21.83 -10.22
N SER A 12 -0.80 -22.19 -9.12
CA SER A 12 -1.43 -22.33 -7.81
C SER A 12 -1.87 -20.95 -7.33
N SER A 13 -3.18 -20.70 -7.26
CA SER A 13 -3.73 -19.50 -6.64
C SER A 13 -3.60 -19.61 -5.12
N VAL A 14 -2.47 -19.16 -4.58
CA VAL A 14 -2.33 -19.02 -3.13
C VAL A 14 -3.33 -17.95 -2.68
N LYS A 15 -4.35 -18.37 -1.91
CA LYS A 15 -5.26 -17.45 -1.24
C LYS A 15 -4.46 -16.69 -0.19
N HIS A 16 -4.15 -15.43 -0.46
CA HIS A 16 -3.52 -14.55 0.51
C HIS A 16 -4.53 -14.30 1.64
N GLY A 17 -4.13 -14.58 2.88
CA GLY A 17 -4.92 -14.23 4.07
C GLY A 17 -5.16 -12.72 4.16
N PRO A 18 -6.09 -12.28 5.03
CA PRO A 18 -6.38 -10.86 5.19
C PRO A 18 -5.10 -10.12 5.61
N ARG A 19 -4.87 -8.97 4.98
CA ARG A 19 -3.72 -8.11 5.31
C ARG A 19 -3.92 -7.52 6.70
N LYS A 20 -2.88 -7.49 7.54
CA LYS A 20 -2.97 -6.97 8.93
C LYS A 20 -3.25 -5.47 8.99
N ASP A 21 -3.02 -4.76 7.90
CA ASP A 21 -3.27 -3.33 7.71
C ASP A 21 -4.66 -3.03 7.11
N LEU A 22 -5.51 -4.04 6.90
CA LEU A 22 -6.83 -3.84 6.33
C LEU A 22 -7.68 -2.99 7.29
N GLY A 23 -8.03 -1.77 6.88
CA GLY A 23 -8.79 -0.81 7.70
C GLY A 23 -7.92 0.11 8.58
N ALA A 24 -6.59 0.02 8.50
CA ALA A 24 -5.72 0.91 9.25
C ALA A 24 -5.87 2.37 8.81
N SER A 25 -5.69 3.30 9.75
CA SER A 25 -5.62 4.73 9.45
C SER A 25 -4.22 5.14 8.98
N VAL A 26 -4.12 6.34 8.40
CA VAL A 26 -2.83 6.92 8.03
C VAL A 26 -2.00 7.21 9.28
N GLU A 27 -2.63 7.64 10.36
CA GLU A 27 -2.01 7.91 11.65
C GLU A 27 -1.39 6.63 12.25
N GLU A 28 -2.10 5.50 12.20
CA GLU A 28 -1.58 4.20 12.62
C GLU A 28 -0.44 3.71 11.73
N TYR A 29 -0.47 4.02 10.43
CA TYR A 29 0.66 3.73 9.55
C TYR A 29 1.91 4.50 9.99
N PHE A 30 1.78 5.79 10.30
CA PHE A 30 2.89 6.64 10.75
C PHE A 30 3.40 6.21 12.13
N ALA A 31 2.51 5.86 13.05
CA ALA A 31 2.87 5.42 14.40
C ALA A 31 3.68 4.11 14.42
N ARG A 32 3.46 3.22 13.44
CA ARG A 32 4.22 1.97 13.27
C ARG A 32 5.62 2.16 12.72
N GLN A 33 5.95 3.34 12.18
CA GLN A 33 7.27 3.56 11.59
C GLN A 33 8.32 3.88 12.67
N PRO A 34 9.58 3.47 12.45
CA PRO A 34 10.72 3.97 13.22
C PRO A 34 10.77 5.50 13.22
N PRO A 35 11.29 6.14 14.29
CA PRO A 35 11.28 7.59 14.45
C PRO A 35 11.83 8.36 13.24
N ASP A 36 12.94 7.90 12.67
CA ASP A 36 13.59 8.55 11.52
C ASP A 36 12.70 8.52 10.27
N LYS A 37 12.04 7.39 10.03
CA LYS A 37 11.11 7.23 8.90
C LYS A 37 9.84 8.04 9.12
N ARG A 38 9.33 8.07 10.36
CA ARG A 38 8.16 8.88 10.72
C ARG A 38 8.43 10.36 10.46
N ALA A 39 9.60 10.87 10.87
CA ALA A 39 9.98 12.26 10.62
C ALA A 39 10.05 12.58 9.12
N LEU A 40 10.54 11.66 8.28
CA LEU A 40 10.57 11.84 6.84
C LEU A 40 9.15 11.83 6.23
N LEU A 41 8.29 10.92 6.67
CA LEU A 41 6.91 10.83 6.21
C LEU A 41 6.09 12.06 6.61
N GLU A 42 6.31 12.60 7.80
CA GLU A 42 5.67 13.84 8.25
C GLU A 42 6.08 15.03 7.38
N LYS A 43 7.36 15.14 7.01
CA LYS A 43 7.84 16.14 6.05
C LYS A 43 7.18 15.96 4.68
N LEU A 44 7.13 14.73 4.17
CA LEU A 44 6.49 14.44 2.89
C LEU A 44 5.00 14.81 2.93
N ARG A 45 4.29 14.43 3.99
CA ARG A 45 2.89 14.81 4.22
C ARG A 45 2.73 16.33 4.23
N ALA A 46 3.61 17.05 4.91
CA ALA A 46 3.55 18.51 4.93
C ALA A 46 3.73 19.13 3.53
N VAL A 47 4.61 18.58 2.68
CA VAL A 47 4.75 19.03 1.28
C VAL A 47 3.46 18.77 0.50
N VAL A 48 2.87 17.57 0.61
CA VAL A 48 1.63 17.21 -0.08
C VAL A 48 0.48 18.11 0.34
N MET A 49 0.28 18.32 1.65
CA MET A 49 -0.80 19.17 2.17
C MET A 49 -0.61 20.65 1.81
N ARG A 50 0.63 21.13 1.66
CA ARG A 50 0.90 22.48 1.17
C ARG A 50 0.58 22.63 -0.32
N ALA A 51 0.91 21.63 -1.13
CA ALA A 51 0.64 21.64 -2.56
C ALA A 51 -0.85 21.42 -2.87
N VAL A 52 -1.51 20.57 -2.08
CA VAL A 52 -2.91 20.19 -2.25
C VAL A 52 -3.61 20.16 -0.88
N PRO A 53 -4.13 21.31 -0.41
CA PRO A 53 -4.79 21.41 0.90
C PRO A 53 -6.05 20.55 1.03
N ASP A 54 -6.73 20.32 -0.08
CA ASP A 54 -7.99 19.57 -0.14
C ASP A 54 -7.79 18.05 -0.36
N ALA A 55 -6.55 17.56 -0.25
CA ALA A 55 -6.26 16.14 -0.45
C ALA A 55 -6.72 15.30 0.74
N THR A 56 -7.46 14.23 0.46
CA THR A 56 -7.88 13.25 1.45
C THR A 56 -6.86 12.13 1.52
N ALA A 57 -6.37 11.82 2.72
CA ALA A 57 -5.44 10.72 2.95
C ALA A 57 -6.20 9.44 3.30
N SER A 58 -5.87 8.32 2.66
CA SER A 58 -6.45 7.00 2.94
C SER A 58 -5.41 5.90 2.78
N ILE A 59 -5.60 4.75 3.43
CA ILE A 59 -4.73 3.58 3.21
C ILE A 59 -5.25 2.78 2.01
N LYS A 60 -4.43 2.64 0.96
CA LYS A 60 -4.68 1.73 -0.16
C LYS A 60 -3.50 0.80 -0.33
N TRP A 61 -3.78 -0.50 -0.49
CA TRP A 61 -2.77 -1.57 -0.57
C TRP A 61 -1.69 -1.52 0.53
N GLY A 62 -2.01 -0.96 1.70
CA GLY A 62 -1.15 -0.92 2.87
C GLY A 62 -0.21 0.27 2.94
N VAL A 63 -0.41 1.28 2.08
CA VAL A 63 0.32 2.53 2.10
C VAL A 63 -0.63 3.74 2.13
N PRO A 64 -0.22 4.87 2.72
CA PRO A 64 -0.94 6.14 2.60
C PRO A 64 -0.96 6.62 1.16
N VAL A 65 -2.17 6.88 0.65
CA VAL A 65 -2.43 7.50 -0.65
C VAL A 65 -3.22 8.78 -0.41
N TYR A 66 -2.82 9.84 -1.10
CA TYR A 66 -3.47 11.14 -1.06
C TYR A 66 -4.23 11.37 -2.36
N GLU A 67 -5.52 11.61 -2.26
CA GLU A 67 -6.40 11.78 -3.42
C GLU A 67 -7.11 13.13 -3.36
N LYS A 68 -7.24 13.80 -4.50
CA LYS A 68 -8.07 15.01 -4.63
C LYS A 68 -9.23 14.69 -5.55
N ASN A 69 -10.46 14.91 -5.10
CA ASN A 69 -11.67 14.60 -5.89
C ASN A 69 -11.73 13.14 -6.35
N GLY A 70 -11.19 12.21 -5.55
CA GLY A 70 -11.16 10.77 -5.85
C GLY A 70 -10.15 10.35 -6.92
N LYS A 71 -9.14 11.17 -7.18
CA LYS A 71 -8.06 10.92 -8.15
C LYS A 71 -6.69 11.24 -7.58
#